data_AF-A0A7S2IA86-F1
#
_entry.id   AF-A0A7S2IA86-F1
#
_cell.length_a   1.000
_cell.length_b   1.000
_cell.length_c   1.000
_cell.angle_alpha   90.00
_cell.angle_beta   90.00
_cell.angle_gamma   90.00
#
_symmetry.space_group_name_H-M   'P 1'
#
loop_
_entity.id
_entity.type
_entity.pdbx_description
1 polymer ?
#
loop_
_entity_poly.entity_id
_entity_poly.type
_entity_poly.pdbx_seq_one_letter_code
_entity_poly.pdbx_strand_id
1 'polypeptide(L)'
;VRRRFDREVVMMAIVLLDQFMTSRPYTCRRNFRLAAMASLHLASKLYGGRTVRISFLAELSRGEFLIQHIAEMEQLLLFTLKWRVNPPTPLSFLQHFLALLPCSTPHALKEELFQYSRFFVELSSCDYAFVTEKCSYVAIASIINTFDATSSFLDFNFDSKLLAEFLKTIFTVAKLTKEQSHKMDNLKDRLWTLFMESEEYHSGASSHLSVFALRRSCMITQDYPCRKDGGNSPVCVSGRTLNRL
;
A
#
# COMPACT_ATOMS: atom_id res chain seq x y z
N VAL A 1 0.09 25.75 -4.58
CA VAL A 1 -0.90 24.71 -4.95
C VAL A 1 -0.45 23.37 -4.37
N ARG A 2 -1.09 22.89 -3.29
CA ARG A 2 -0.77 21.58 -2.68
C ARG A 2 -1.63 20.52 -3.37
N ARG A 3 -1.09 19.81 -4.37
CA ARG A 3 -1.79 18.65 -4.95
C ARG A 3 -1.81 17.53 -3.91
N ARG A 4 -3.01 17.03 -3.59
CA ARG A 4 -3.20 15.82 -2.80
C ARG A 4 -3.23 14.65 -3.79
N PHE A 5 -2.30 13.71 -3.65
CA PHE A 5 -2.34 12.47 -4.42
C PHE A 5 -3.36 11.53 -3.79
N ASP A 6 -4.06 10.77 -4.63
CA ASP A 6 -4.92 9.68 -4.16
C ASP A 6 -4.07 8.63 -3.45
N ARG A 7 -4.58 8.06 -2.36
CA ARG A 7 -3.84 7.13 -1.50
C ARG A 7 -3.35 5.91 -2.29
N GLU A 8 -4.22 5.40 -3.16
CA GLU A 8 -3.94 4.28 -4.04
C GLU A 8 -2.76 4.57 -4.98
N VAL A 9 -2.70 5.77 -5.57
CA VAL A 9 -1.57 6.17 -6.42
C VAL A 9 -0.25 6.16 -5.65
N VAL A 10 -0.26 6.64 -4.40
CA VAL A 10 0.94 6.65 -3.55
C VAL A 10 1.37 5.23 -3.19
N MET A 11 0.42 4.36 -2.80
CA MET A 11 0.69 2.96 -2.50
C MET A 11 1.27 2.23 -3.72
N MET A 12 0.64 2.40 -4.89
CA MET A 12 1.12 1.78 -6.12
C MET A 12 2.50 2.30 -6.54
N ALA A 13 2.79 3.58 -6.32
CA ALA A 13 4.13 4.12 -6.56
C ALA A 13 5.20 3.44 -5.69
N ILE A 14 4.90 3.16 -4.42
CA ILE A 14 5.81 2.46 -3.50
C ILE A 14 6.01 1.02 -3.96
N VAL A 15 4.93 0.30 -4.31
CA VAL A 15 5.00 -1.09 -4.77
C VAL A 15 5.83 -1.21 -6.06
N LEU A 16 5.58 -0.32 -7.04
CA LEU A 16 6.35 -0.31 -8.28
C LEU A 16 7.83 -0.01 -8.04
N LEU A 17 8.12 0.92 -7.12
CA LEU A 17 9.49 1.24 -6.72
C LEU A 17 10.17 0.03 -6.07
N ASP A 18 9.51 -0.63 -5.12
CA ASP A 18 10.08 -1.76 -4.39
C ASP A 18 10.37 -2.97 -5.30
N GLN A 19 9.43 -3.30 -6.19
CA GLN A 19 9.63 -4.35 -7.21
C GLN A 19 10.78 -4.03 -8.16
N PHE A 20 10.88 -2.77 -8.56
CA PHE A 20 11.97 -2.30 -9.41
C PHE A 20 13.32 -2.38 -8.68
N MET A 21 13.38 -1.97 -7.41
CA MET A 21 14.59 -2.05 -6.57
C MET A 21 15.02 -3.49 -6.29
N THR A 22 14.07 -4.41 -6.18
CA THR A 22 14.35 -5.86 -6.06
C THR A 22 15.07 -6.39 -7.30
N SER A 23 14.70 -5.90 -8.48
CA SER A 23 15.33 -6.30 -9.74
C SER A 23 16.65 -5.55 -10.02
N ARG A 24 16.75 -4.30 -9.56
CA ARG A 24 17.90 -3.41 -9.78
C ARG A 24 18.20 -2.62 -8.50
N PRO A 25 19.01 -3.16 -7.59
CA PRO A 25 19.33 -2.45 -6.36
C PRO A 25 20.21 -1.24 -6.67
N TYR A 26 19.68 -0.04 -6.43
CA TYR A 26 20.47 1.18 -6.47
C TYR A 26 21.10 1.46 -5.12
N THR A 27 22.43 1.57 -5.09
CA THR A 27 23.18 2.05 -3.93
C THR A 27 23.27 3.58 -3.88
N CYS A 28 23.04 4.26 -5.02
CA CYS A 28 23.12 5.72 -5.12
C CYS A 28 21.77 6.39 -4.78
N ARG A 29 21.80 7.31 -3.79
CA ARG A 29 20.64 8.11 -3.36
C ARG A 29 19.98 8.89 -4.50
N ARG A 30 20.77 9.39 -5.45
CA ARG A 30 20.26 10.14 -6.62
C ARG A 30 19.40 9.25 -7.51
N ASN A 31 19.87 8.05 -7.85
CA ASN A 31 19.13 7.11 -8.69
C ASN A 31 17.86 6.61 -8.00
N PHE A 32 17.93 6.38 -6.69
CA PHE A 32 16.75 6.05 -5.90
C PHE A 32 15.68 7.15 -5.95
N ARG A 33 16.06 8.42 -5.78
CA ARG A 33 15.13 9.56 -5.90
C ARG A 33 14.51 9.66 -7.29
N LEU A 34 15.31 9.47 -8.34
CA LEU A 34 14.83 9.48 -9.71
C LEU A 34 13.84 8.34 -9.96
N ALA A 35 14.16 7.13 -9.49
CA ALA A 35 13.27 5.97 -9.56
C ALA A 35 11.97 6.20 -8.80
N ALA A 36 12.02 6.79 -7.60
CA ALA A 36 10.84 7.13 -6.82
C ALA A 36 9.94 8.14 -7.54
N MET A 37 10.52 9.17 -8.17
CA MET A 37 9.73 10.14 -8.96
C MET A 37 9.13 9.51 -10.22
N ALA A 38 9.89 8.68 -10.94
CA ALA A 38 9.39 7.96 -12.10
C ALA A 38 8.28 6.97 -11.72
N SER A 39 8.41 6.28 -10.59
CA SER A 39 7.38 5.37 -10.05
C SER A 39 6.10 6.12 -9.71
N LEU A 40 6.21 7.30 -9.09
CA LEU A 40 5.06 8.16 -8.79
C LEU A 40 4.40 8.69 -10.07
N HIS A 41 5.19 9.10 -11.05
CA HIS A 41 4.68 9.53 -12.36
C HIS A 41 3.90 8.41 -13.05
N LEU A 42 4.49 7.21 -13.10
CA LEU A 42 3.87 6.04 -13.72
C LEU A 42 2.60 5.63 -12.97
N ALA A 43 2.64 5.52 -11.64
CA ALA A 43 1.47 5.20 -10.84
C ALA A 43 0.34 6.22 -11.04
N SER A 44 0.67 7.51 -11.16
CA SER A 44 -0.32 8.56 -11.44
C SER A 44 -0.97 8.43 -12.81
N LYS A 45 -0.26 7.87 -13.81
CA LYS A 45 -0.82 7.58 -15.14
C LYS A 45 -1.75 6.36 -15.14
N LEU A 46 -1.41 5.36 -14.33
CA LEU A 46 -2.11 4.07 -14.32
C LEU A 46 -3.33 4.06 -13.40
N TYR A 47 -3.21 4.64 -12.20
CA TYR A 47 -4.21 4.54 -11.13
C TYR A 47 -4.84 5.89 -10.78
N GLY A 48 -4.26 7.00 -11.25
CA GLY A 48 -4.75 8.33 -10.92
C GLY A 48 -5.92 8.75 -11.81
N GLY A 49 -6.96 9.35 -11.22
CA GLY A 49 -8.02 10.02 -12.00
C GLY A 49 -7.53 11.30 -12.69
N ARG A 50 -6.40 11.85 -12.25
CA ARG A 50 -5.72 13.00 -12.87
C ARG A 50 -4.23 12.75 -12.96
N THR A 51 -3.71 12.77 -14.18
CA THR A 51 -2.28 12.60 -14.43
C THR A 51 -1.48 13.80 -13.90
N VAL A 52 -0.36 13.50 -13.24
CA VAL A 52 0.62 14.51 -12.87
C VAL A 52 1.52 14.79 -14.07
N ARG A 53 1.69 16.08 -14.38
CA ARG A 53 2.59 16.49 -15.45
C ARG A 53 4.03 16.21 -15.05
N ILE A 54 4.80 15.61 -15.95
CA ILE A 54 6.22 15.34 -15.74
C ILE A 54 7.02 16.62 -15.45
N SER A 55 6.63 17.76 -16.05
CA SER A 55 7.24 19.07 -15.79
C SER A 55 7.11 19.49 -14.32
N PHE A 56 5.95 19.23 -13.71
CA PHE A 56 5.72 19.53 -12.30
C PHE A 56 6.61 18.67 -11.39
N LEU A 57 6.85 17.41 -11.74
CA LEU A 57 7.78 16.56 -10.99
C LEU A 57 9.24 17.03 -11.13
N ALA A 58 9.64 17.46 -12.33
CA ALA A 58 10.95 18.06 -12.55
C ALA A 58 11.13 19.36 -11.75
N GLU A 59 10.13 20.24 -11.73
CA GLU A 59 10.12 21.45 -10.88
C GLU A 59 10.22 21.11 -9.38
N LEU A 60 9.49 20.09 -8.93
CA LEU A 60 9.51 19.63 -7.54
C LEU A 60 10.90 19.11 -7.14
N SER A 61 11.66 18.57 -8.09
CA SER A 61 13.05 18.16 -7.88
C SER A 61 14.04 19.32 -7.74
N ARG A 62 13.59 20.58 -7.85
CA ARG A 62 14.41 21.80 -7.77
C ARG A 62 15.59 21.78 -8.75
N GLY A 63 15.35 21.22 -9.95
CA GLY A 63 16.36 21.10 -10.99
C GLY A 63 17.34 19.93 -10.84
N GLU A 64 17.16 19.05 -9.83
CA GLU A 64 17.98 17.84 -9.70
C GLU A 64 17.79 16.89 -10.91
N PHE A 65 16.56 16.85 -11.45
CA PHE A 65 16.20 16.01 -12.58
C PHE A 65 15.45 16.79 -13.66
N LEU A 66 15.85 16.54 -14.91
CA LEU A 66 15.16 17.05 -16.10
C LEU A 66 13.99 16.13 -16.46
N ILE A 67 13.07 16.65 -17.28
CA ILE A 67 11.95 15.88 -17.82
C ILE A 67 12.44 14.60 -18.53
N GLN A 68 13.54 14.70 -19.29
CA GLN A 68 14.14 13.58 -20.00
C GLN A 68 14.61 12.48 -19.04
N HIS A 69 15.28 12.82 -17.95
CA HIS A 69 15.72 11.84 -16.95
C HIS A 69 14.55 11.07 -16.34
N ILE A 70 13.44 11.74 -16.06
CA ILE A 70 12.24 11.10 -15.48
C ILE A 70 11.59 10.18 -16.52
N ALA A 71 11.51 10.61 -17.78
CA ALA A 71 10.93 9.81 -18.87
C ALA A 71 11.77 8.56 -19.19
N GLU A 72 13.09 8.69 -19.22
CA GLU A 72 14.02 7.56 -19.42
C GLU A 72 13.93 6.56 -18.27
N MET A 73 13.88 7.05 -17.02
CA MET A 73 13.71 6.19 -15.85
C MET A 73 12.35 5.49 -15.87
N GLU A 74 11.28 6.16 -16.31
CA GLU A 74 9.96 5.55 -16.47
C GLU A 74 9.97 4.40 -17.49
N GLN A 75 10.61 4.61 -18.64
CA GLN A 75 10.80 3.54 -19.63
C GLN A 75 11.60 2.38 -19.06
N LEU A 76 12.70 2.67 -18.37
CA LEU A 76 13.53 1.65 -17.74
C LEU A 76 12.76 0.83 -16.71
N LEU A 77 11.90 1.48 -15.93
CA LEU A 77 11.04 0.86 -14.95
C LEU A 77 10.04 -0.08 -15.64
N LEU A 78 9.36 0.38 -16.71
CA LEU A 78 8.44 -0.45 -17.49
C LEU A 78 9.12 -1.71 -18.07
N PHE A 79 10.30 -1.56 -18.65
CA PHE A 79 11.05 -2.70 -19.21
C PHE A 79 11.51 -3.66 -18.13
N THR A 80 11.97 -3.16 -16.99
CA THR A 80 12.44 -3.98 -15.87
C THR A 80 11.28 -4.79 -15.27
N LEU A 81 10.10 -4.16 -15.14
CA LEU A 81 8.88 -4.84 -14.68
C LEU A 81 8.22 -5.69 -15.78
N LYS A 82 8.77 -5.73 -17.00
CA LYS A 82 8.17 -6.45 -18.16
C LYS A 82 6.72 -6.06 -18.39
N TRP A 83 6.40 -4.78 -18.22
CA TRP A 83 5.05 -4.22 -18.31
C TRP A 83 4.04 -4.77 -17.28
N ARG A 84 4.50 -5.49 -16.25
CA ARG A 84 3.66 -5.99 -15.15
C ARG A 84 3.43 -4.89 -14.11
N VAL A 85 2.72 -3.84 -14.53
CA VAL A 85 2.47 -2.64 -13.72
C VAL A 85 1.14 -2.66 -12.96
N ASN A 86 0.37 -3.73 -13.13
CA ASN A 86 -0.87 -4.00 -12.39
C ASN A 86 -0.72 -5.23 -11.49
N PRO A 87 0.11 -5.14 -10.42
CA PRO A 87 0.20 -6.23 -9.47
C PRO A 87 -1.15 -6.40 -8.74
N PRO A 88 -1.50 -7.63 -8.35
CA PRO A 88 -2.69 -7.85 -7.54
C PRO A 88 -2.55 -7.10 -6.21
N THR A 89 -3.52 -6.25 -5.89
CA THR A 89 -3.54 -5.48 -4.63
C THR A 89 -4.54 -6.07 -3.65
N PRO A 90 -4.36 -5.89 -2.32
CA PRO A 90 -5.36 -6.30 -1.35
C PRO A 90 -6.70 -5.60 -1.58
N LEU A 91 -6.68 -4.33 -2.03
CA LEU A 91 -7.88 -3.58 -2.37
C LEU A 91 -8.64 -4.19 -3.56
N SER A 92 -7.93 -4.70 -4.58
CA SER A 92 -8.59 -5.41 -5.69
C SER A 92 -9.27 -6.68 -5.19
N PHE A 93 -8.59 -7.51 -4.39
CA PHE A 93 -9.22 -8.69 -3.79
C PHE A 93 -10.41 -8.33 -2.91
N LEU A 94 -10.31 -7.26 -2.13
CA LEU A 94 -11.39 -6.74 -1.30
C LEU A 94 -12.67 -6.50 -2.12
N GLN A 95 -12.55 -5.78 -3.24
CA GLN A 95 -13.68 -5.49 -4.12
C GLN A 95 -14.32 -6.77 -4.66
N HIS A 96 -13.50 -7.74 -5.08
CA HIS A 96 -14.00 -9.02 -5.59
C HIS A 96 -14.70 -9.84 -4.50
N PHE A 97 -14.17 -9.86 -3.27
CA PHE A 97 -14.80 -10.57 -2.17
C PHE A 97 -16.10 -9.91 -1.72
N LEU A 98 -16.14 -8.58 -1.60
CA LEU A 98 -17.37 -7.87 -1.24
C LEU A 98 -18.45 -7.95 -2.34
N ALA A 99 -18.07 -8.17 -3.60
CA ALA A 99 -19.02 -8.47 -4.67
C ALA A 99 -19.75 -9.81 -4.49
N LEU A 100 -19.22 -10.72 -3.66
CA LEU A 100 -19.89 -11.98 -3.30
C LEU A 100 -20.98 -11.80 -2.23
N LEU A 101 -21.15 -10.59 -1.68
CA LEU A 101 -22.26 -10.32 -0.76
C LEU A 101 -23.60 -10.51 -1.47
N PRO A 102 -24.61 -11.11 -0.81
CA PRO A 102 -25.93 -11.31 -1.37
C PRO A 102 -26.51 -10.04 -2.00
N CYS A 103 -27.29 -10.20 -3.07
CA CYS A 103 -27.97 -9.08 -3.73
C CYS A 103 -29.00 -8.40 -2.80
N SER A 104 -29.47 -9.11 -1.77
CA SER A 104 -30.38 -8.60 -0.74
C SER A 104 -29.73 -7.64 0.26
N THR A 105 -28.39 -7.59 0.32
CA THR A 105 -27.68 -6.70 1.26
C THR A 105 -27.85 -5.23 0.83
N PRO A 106 -28.30 -4.33 1.73
CA PRO A 106 -28.49 -2.92 1.43
C PRO A 106 -27.23 -2.24 0.88
N HIS A 107 -27.39 -1.32 -0.08
CA HIS A 107 -26.26 -0.60 -0.68
C HIS A 107 -25.43 0.18 0.36
N ALA A 108 -26.10 0.89 1.28
CA ALA A 108 -25.43 1.65 2.34
C ALA A 108 -24.48 0.76 3.17
N LEU A 109 -24.95 -0.43 3.54
CA LEU A 109 -24.15 -1.40 4.28
C LEU A 109 -22.95 -1.93 3.46
N LYS A 110 -23.13 -2.20 2.17
CA LYS A 110 -22.02 -2.60 1.29
C LYS A 110 -20.95 -1.50 1.20
N GLU A 111 -21.39 -0.24 1.12
CA GLU A 111 -20.50 0.91 1.04
C GLU A 111 -19.71 1.10 2.33
N GLU A 112 -20.34 0.95 3.49
CA GLU A 112 -19.65 1.03 4.78
C GLU A 112 -18.67 -0.13 4.99
N LEU A 113 -19.09 -1.36 4.71
CA LEU A 113 -18.18 -2.52 4.76
C LEU A 113 -16.96 -2.27 3.87
N PHE A 114 -17.17 -1.73 2.67
CA PHE A 114 -16.08 -1.36 1.79
C PHE A 114 -15.16 -0.28 2.40
N GLN A 115 -15.72 0.78 3.00
CA GLN A 115 -14.93 1.85 3.60
C GLN A 115 -14.09 1.38 4.79
N TYR A 116 -14.68 0.60 5.71
CA TYR A 116 -13.96 0.05 6.87
C TYR A 116 -12.93 -1.01 6.46
N SER A 117 -13.28 -1.93 5.56
CA SER A 117 -12.31 -2.93 5.11
C SER A 117 -11.17 -2.30 4.29
N ARG A 118 -11.46 -1.24 3.51
CA ARG A 118 -10.42 -0.44 2.87
C ARG A 118 -9.49 0.19 3.92
N PHE A 119 -10.02 0.71 5.02
CA PHE A 119 -9.20 1.27 6.09
C PHE A 119 -8.23 0.24 6.67
N PHE A 120 -8.69 -0.98 6.97
CA PHE A 120 -7.81 -2.08 7.39
C PHE A 120 -6.74 -2.43 6.34
N VAL A 121 -7.09 -2.47 5.05
CA VAL A 121 -6.11 -2.64 3.97
C VAL A 121 -5.08 -1.52 3.99
N GLU A 122 -5.49 -0.27 4.21
CA GLU A 122 -4.57 0.85 4.29
C GLU A 122 -3.64 0.76 5.52
N LEU A 123 -4.13 0.29 6.67
CA LEU A 123 -3.31 0.01 7.85
C LEU A 123 -2.27 -1.08 7.58
N SER A 124 -2.64 -2.14 6.87
CA SER A 124 -1.70 -3.21 6.50
C SER A 124 -0.51 -2.69 5.67
N SER A 125 -0.72 -1.63 4.88
CA SER A 125 0.34 -1.04 4.06
C SER A 125 1.37 -0.23 4.88
N CYS A 126 1.04 0.11 6.13
CA CYS A 126 1.94 0.80 7.04
C CYS A 126 2.87 -0.15 7.80
N ASP A 127 2.60 -1.46 7.79
CA ASP A 127 3.35 -2.46 8.54
C ASP A 127 4.05 -3.43 7.58
N TYR A 128 5.38 -3.48 7.70
CA TYR A 128 6.25 -4.29 6.85
C TYR A 128 5.92 -5.79 6.91
N ALA A 129 5.34 -6.29 8.00
CA ALA A 129 5.01 -7.70 8.10
C ALA A 129 3.98 -8.18 7.08
N PHE A 130 3.16 -7.28 6.52
CA PHE A 130 2.19 -7.64 5.48
C PHE A 130 2.78 -7.67 4.07
N VAL A 131 4.02 -7.19 3.89
CA VAL A 131 4.69 -7.17 2.57
C VAL A 131 4.94 -8.59 2.04
N THR A 132 5.25 -9.53 2.94
CA THR A 132 5.50 -10.94 2.58
C THR A 132 4.22 -11.77 2.47
N GLU A 133 3.07 -11.17 2.78
CA GLU A 133 1.79 -11.85 2.82
C GLU A 133 1.03 -11.77 1.50
N LYS A 134 0.19 -12.78 1.25
CA LYS A 134 -0.65 -12.77 0.05
C LYS A 134 -1.69 -11.67 0.16
N CYS A 135 -1.84 -10.85 -0.88
CA CYS A 135 -2.83 -9.78 -0.93
C CYS A 135 -4.27 -10.27 -0.69
N SER A 136 -4.59 -11.50 -1.10
CA SER A 136 -5.87 -12.14 -0.80
C SER A 136 -6.08 -12.37 0.69
N TYR A 137 -5.05 -12.74 1.45
CA TYR A 137 -5.16 -12.96 2.89
C TYR A 137 -5.35 -11.66 3.64
N VAL A 138 -4.60 -10.62 3.26
CA VAL A 138 -4.76 -9.28 3.82
C VAL A 138 -6.19 -8.76 3.60
N ALA A 139 -6.74 -8.97 2.41
CA ALA A 139 -8.12 -8.59 2.10
C ALA A 139 -9.15 -9.36 2.95
N ILE A 140 -8.99 -10.67 3.09
CA ILE A 140 -9.90 -11.51 3.91
C ILE A 140 -9.81 -11.12 5.39
N ALA A 141 -8.61 -10.95 5.94
CA ALA A 141 -8.41 -10.50 7.32
C ALA A 141 -9.06 -9.13 7.57
N SER A 142 -8.92 -8.20 6.61
CA SER A 142 -9.54 -6.87 6.67
C SER A 142 -11.07 -6.94 6.71
N ILE A 143 -11.66 -7.82 5.90
CA ILE A 143 -13.12 -8.04 5.88
C ILE A 143 -13.60 -8.64 7.20
N ILE A 144 -12.91 -9.65 7.72
CA ILE A 144 -13.29 -10.30 8.98
C ILE A 144 -13.23 -9.30 10.14
N ASN A 145 -12.14 -8.55 10.26
CA ASN A 145 -12.00 -7.52 11.30
C ASN A 145 -13.05 -6.41 11.14
N THR A 146 -13.46 -6.09 9.92
CA THR A 146 -14.56 -5.13 9.71
C THR A 146 -15.86 -5.64 10.30
N PHE A 147 -16.19 -6.92 10.15
CA PHE A 147 -17.38 -7.50 10.76
C PHE A 147 -17.29 -7.54 12.28
N ASP A 148 -16.12 -7.93 12.81
CA ASP A 148 -15.89 -7.95 14.26
C ASP A 148 -16.05 -6.52 14.85
N ALA A 149 -15.51 -5.50 14.17
CA ALA A 149 -15.70 -4.08 14.53
C ALA A 149 -17.16 -3.62 14.41
N THR A 150 -17.85 -4.04 13.35
CA THR A 150 -19.26 -3.70 13.12
C THR A 150 -20.12 -4.26 14.25
N SER A 151 -19.89 -5.51 14.66
CA SER A 151 -20.65 -6.13 15.75
C SER A 151 -20.40 -5.50 17.13
N SER A 152 -19.24 -4.89 17.34
CA SER A 152 -18.80 -4.39 18.65
C SER A 152 -19.04 -2.89 18.85
N PHE A 153 -18.96 -2.09 17.77
CA PHE A 153 -18.90 -0.63 17.87
C PHE A 153 -19.83 0.11 16.91
N LEU A 154 -20.31 -0.52 15.84
CA LEU A 154 -21.18 0.13 14.88
C LEU A 154 -22.61 -0.36 15.12
N ASP A 155 -23.60 0.53 15.20
CA ASP A 155 -25.00 0.17 15.45
C ASP A 155 -25.68 -0.59 14.27
N PHE A 156 -24.89 -1.23 13.41
CA PHE A 156 -25.39 -2.01 12.28
C PHE A 156 -25.75 -3.42 12.72
N ASN A 157 -27.04 -3.71 12.62
CA ASN A 157 -27.57 -5.03 12.88
C ASN A 157 -27.33 -5.93 11.65
N PHE A 158 -26.14 -6.53 11.58
CA PHE A 158 -25.82 -7.52 10.54
C PHE A 158 -26.42 -8.87 10.95
N ASP A 159 -27.19 -9.50 10.05
CA ASP A 159 -27.71 -10.85 10.31
C ASP A 159 -26.54 -11.84 10.41
N SER A 160 -26.36 -12.42 11.60
CA SER A 160 -25.29 -13.38 11.90
C SER A 160 -25.29 -14.59 10.95
N LYS A 161 -26.46 -14.94 10.40
CA LYS A 161 -26.59 -16.01 9.40
C LYS A 161 -25.98 -15.62 8.05
N LEU A 162 -26.25 -14.40 7.60
CA LEU A 162 -25.71 -13.86 6.35
C LEU A 162 -24.19 -13.74 6.43
N LEU A 163 -23.65 -13.41 7.61
CA LEU A 163 -22.21 -13.35 7.86
C LEU A 163 -21.57 -14.72 7.75
N ALA A 164 -22.15 -15.72 8.41
CA ALA A 164 -21.65 -17.10 8.36
C ALA A 164 -21.67 -17.66 6.92
N GLU A 165 -22.72 -17.37 6.16
CA GLU A 165 -22.84 -17.79 4.76
C GLU A 165 -21.80 -17.08 3.86
N PHE A 166 -21.63 -15.78 4.04
CA PHE A 166 -20.64 -14.99 3.30
C PHE A 166 -19.21 -15.47 3.58
N LEU A 167 -18.85 -15.65 4.86
CA LEU A 167 -17.54 -16.15 5.24
C LEU A 167 -17.31 -17.55 4.66
N LYS A 168 -18.29 -18.47 4.77
CA LYS A 168 -18.19 -19.81 4.18
C LYS A 168 -17.93 -19.74 2.67
N THR A 169 -18.60 -18.82 1.97
CA THR A 169 -18.39 -18.59 0.53
C THR A 169 -16.98 -18.10 0.25
N ILE A 170 -16.48 -17.10 0.98
CA ILE A 170 -15.11 -16.61 0.85
C ILE A 170 -14.10 -17.72 1.10
N PHE A 171 -14.22 -18.47 2.20
CA PHE A 171 -13.29 -19.55 2.54
C PHE A 171 -13.26 -20.64 1.46
N THR A 172 -14.42 -20.94 0.86
CA THR A 172 -14.55 -21.89 -0.26
C THR A 172 -13.87 -21.36 -1.53
N VAL A 173 -14.14 -20.12 -1.92
CA VAL A 173 -13.57 -19.49 -3.13
C VAL A 173 -12.06 -19.29 -2.98
N ALA A 174 -11.60 -18.90 -1.79
CA ALA A 174 -10.20 -18.68 -1.49
C ALA A 174 -9.40 -19.99 -1.30
N LYS A 175 -10.08 -21.16 -1.32
CA LYS A 175 -9.48 -22.50 -1.14
C LYS A 175 -8.57 -22.58 0.09
N LEU A 176 -9.00 -22.01 1.21
CA LEU A 176 -8.20 -21.94 2.42
C LEU A 176 -8.17 -23.30 3.14
N THR A 177 -6.99 -23.90 3.25
CA THR A 177 -6.75 -25.12 4.03
C THR A 177 -6.66 -24.83 5.53
N LYS A 178 -6.88 -25.83 6.39
CA LYS A 178 -6.79 -25.69 7.87
C LYS A 178 -5.48 -25.06 8.36
N GLU A 179 -4.35 -25.38 7.72
CA GLU A 179 -3.02 -24.81 8.06
C GLU A 179 -2.95 -23.29 7.83
N GLN A 180 -3.71 -22.76 6.87
CA GLN A 180 -3.80 -21.34 6.58
C GLN A 180 -4.71 -20.59 7.57
N SER A 181 -5.47 -21.31 8.42
CA SER A 181 -6.34 -20.72 9.44
C SER A 181 -5.54 -20.03 10.54
N HIS A 182 -4.54 -20.71 11.13
CA HIS A 182 -3.71 -20.11 12.19
C HIS A 182 -2.93 -18.89 11.68
N LYS A 183 -2.50 -18.91 10.42
CA LYS A 183 -1.85 -17.76 9.79
C LYS A 183 -2.84 -16.59 9.63
N MET A 184 -4.07 -16.88 9.24
CA MET A 184 -5.14 -15.89 9.12
C MET A 184 -5.46 -15.24 10.48
N ASP A 185 -5.53 -16.04 11.55
CA ASP A 185 -5.81 -15.54 12.90
C ASP A 185 -4.70 -14.57 13.37
N ASN A 186 -3.44 -14.94 13.19
CA ASN A 186 -2.32 -14.04 13.49
C ASN A 186 -2.36 -12.72 12.69
N LEU A 187 -2.76 -12.79 11.41
CA LEU A 187 -2.88 -11.59 10.57
C LEU A 187 -4.02 -10.69 11.04
N LYS A 188 -5.17 -11.28 11.38
CA LYS A 188 -6.30 -10.57 11.95
C LYS A 188 -5.91 -9.86 13.24
N ASP A 189 -5.29 -10.56 14.19
CA ASP A 189 -4.92 -10.02 15.50
C ASP A 189 -3.93 -8.85 15.38
N ARG A 190 -2.96 -8.98 14.47
CA ARG A 190 -2.00 -7.91 14.19
C ARG A 190 -2.67 -6.69 13.56
N LEU A 191 -3.53 -6.89 12.55
CA LEU A 191 -4.33 -5.82 11.95
C LEU A 191 -5.24 -5.15 12.98
N TRP A 192 -5.81 -5.93 13.90
CA TRP A 192 -6.64 -5.42 14.97
C TRP A 192 -5.84 -4.57 15.95
N THR A 193 -4.62 -4.98 16.30
CA THR A 193 -3.73 -4.18 17.15
C THR A 193 -3.41 -2.83 16.51
N LEU A 194 -3.06 -2.82 15.22
CA LEU A 194 -2.85 -1.57 14.47
C LEU A 194 -4.10 -0.68 14.43
N PHE A 195 -5.28 -1.28 14.38
CA PHE A 195 -6.54 -0.55 14.45
C PHE A 195 -6.80 0.06 15.83
N MET A 196 -6.54 -0.67 16.91
CA MET A 196 -6.68 -0.16 18.29
C MET A 196 -5.73 1.00 18.58
N GLU A 197 -4.54 1.00 17.97
CA GLU A 197 -3.56 2.09 18.07
C GLU A 197 -3.96 3.34 17.25
N SER A 198 -4.98 3.25 16.40
CA SER A 198 -5.43 4.37 15.56
C SER A 198 -6.21 5.44 16.33
N GLU A 199 -6.11 6.70 15.88
CA GLU A 199 -6.92 7.80 16.41
C GLU A 199 -8.41 7.58 16.11
N GLU A 200 -8.72 6.87 15.02
CA GLU A 200 -10.07 6.51 14.61
C GLU A 200 -10.78 5.61 15.62
N TYR A 201 -10.06 4.69 16.28
CA TYR A 201 -10.62 3.88 17.37
C TYR A 201 -11.08 4.74 18.55
N HIS A 202 -10.29 5.74 18.92
CA HIS A 202 -10.56 6.61 20.07
C HIS A 202 -11.62 7.68 19.77
N SER A 203 -11.80 8.05 18.50
CA SER A 203 -12.68 9.16 18.10
C SER A 203 -14.13 8.74 17.85
N GLY A 204 -14.42 7.44 17.69
CA GLY A 204 -15.77 6.91 17.40
C GLY A 204 -16.42 7.51 16.13
N ALA A 205 -15.66 8.26 15.33
CA ALA A 205 -16.20 9.15 14.31
C ALA A 205 -16.14 8.48 12.94
N SER A 206 -17.32 8.14 12.41
CA SER A 206 -17.52 7.55 11.09
C SER A 206 -17.22 8.54 9.94
N SER A 207 -17.01 9.83 10.21
CA SER A 207 -17.07 10.87 9.17
C SER A 207 -15.79 11.07 8.35
N HIS A 208 -14.63 10.49 8.71
CA HIS A 208 -13.47 10.48 7.82
C HIS A 208 -12.37 9.49 8.26
N LEU A 209 -12.52 8.19 8.00
CA LEU A 209 -11.46 7.17 8.21
C LEU A 209 -10.17 7.57 7.45
N SER A 210 -9.16 8.12 8.14
CA SER A 210 -7.98 8.68 7.49
C SER A 210 -6.67 8.36 8.19
N VAL A 211 -5.97 7.35 7.66
CA VAL A 211 -4.64 6.87 8.08
C VAL A 211 -3.56 7.97 8.19
N PHE A 212 -3.80 9.19 7.69
CA PHE A 212 -2.89 10.32 7.86
C PHE A 212 -2.74 10.80 9.31
N ALA A 213 -3.63 10.41 10.24
CA ALA A 213 -3.48 10.63 11.68
C ALA A 213 -2.33 9.79 12.29
N LEU A 214 -2.27 8.48 11.96
CA LEU A 214 -1.27 7.54 12.46
C LEU A 214 0.16 7.77 11.94
N ARG A 215 0.33 8.56 10.88
CA ARG A 215 1.65 8.74 10.23
C ARG A 215 2.66 9.54 11.08
N ARG A 216 2.27 10.10 12.23
CA ARG A 216 3.21 10.74 13.16
C ARG A 216 4.04 9.73 13.98
N SER A 217 3.55 8.52 14.21
CA SER A 217 4.21 7.56 15.13
C SER A 217 5.01 6.48 14.40
N CYS A 218 4.51 5.97 13.26
CA CYS A 218 5.08 4.74 12.67
C CYS A 218 6.41 4.94 11.90
N MET A 219 6.69 6.13 11.37
CA MET A 219 7.93 6.38 10.59
C MET A 219 9.17 6.73 11.43
N ILE A 220 9.06 6.92 12.75
CA ILE A 220 10.17 7.43 13.58
C ILE A 220 10.97 6.32 14.26
N THR A 221 10.46 5.08 14.36
CA THR A 221 11.11 4.05 15.18
C THR A 221 11.35 2.74 14.44
N GLN A 222 12.07 2.75 13.33
CA GLN A 222 12.83 1.57 12.90
C GLN A 222 14.19 2.00 12.35
N ASP A 223 15.19 1.95 13.23
CA ASP A 223 16.61 2.03 12.85
C ASP A 223 16.93 0.91 11.88
N TYR A 224 17.22 1.26 10.63
CA TYR A 224 17.75 0.33 9.66
C TYR A 224 19.24 0.10 9.95
N PRO A 225 19.71 -1.12 10.29
CA PRO A 225 21.13 -1.41 10.31
C PRO A 225 21.63 -1.44 8.86
N CYS A 226 22.34 -0.38 8.44
CA CYS A 226 23.12 -0.41 7.22
C CYS A 226 24.16 -1.55 7.30
N ARG A 227 23.90 -2.65 6.58
CA ARG A 227 24.83 -3.76 6.42
C ARG A 227 26.06 -3.25 5.66
N LYS A 228 27.18 -3.09 6.36
CA LYS A 228 28.49 -2.78 5.78
C LYS A 228 29.05 -4.02 5.10
N ASP A 229 28.53 -4.39 3.94
CA ASP A 229 29.21 -5.36 3.09
C ASP A 229 30.22 -4.61 2.21
N GLY A 230 31.48 -4.65 2.66
CA GLY A 230 32.64 -4.26 1.87
C GLY A 230 32.77 -5.18 0.68
N GLY A 231 32.38 -4.69 -0.49
CA GLY A 231 32.58 -5.37 -1.77
C GLY A 231 32.90 -4.33 -2.83
N ASN A 232 34.14 -4.35 -3.33
CA ASN A 232 34.64 -3.53 -4.41
C ASN A 232 33.68 -3.53 -5.62
N SER A 233 33.08 -2.39 -5.92
CA SER A 233 32.46 -2.14 -7.22
C SER A 233 33.37 -1.19 -8.02
N PRO A 234 33.84 -1.57 -9.23
CA PRO A 234 34.99 -0.94 -9.88
C PRO A 234 34.62 0.27 -10.75
N VAL A 235 33.71 1.14 -10.29
CA VAL A 235 33.41 2.39 -11.01
C VAL A 235 33.16 3.53 -10.01
N CYS A 236 34.20 3.90 -9.28
CA CYS A 236 34.29 5.19 -8.59
C CYS A 236 35.48 5.95 -9.16
N VAL A 237 35.26 6.68 -10.25
CA VAL A 237 36.24 7.68 -10.71
C VAL A 237 36.20 8.83 -9.72
N SER A 238 37.31 9.03 -9.00
CA SER A 238 37.51 10.07 -8.02
C SER A 238 37.37 11.47 -8.66
N GLY A 239 36.38 12.25 -8.24
CA GLY A 239 36.40 13.70 -8.37
C GLY A 239 37.10 14.30 -7.16
N ARG A 240 38.42 14.52 -7.26
CA ARG A 240 39.18 15.27 -6.25
C ARG A 240 38.62 16.69 -6.17
N THR A 241 38.20 17.09 -4.98
CA THR A 241 37.98 18.49 -4.61
C THR A 241 39.29 19.26 -4.73
N LEU A 242 39.33 20.22 -5.65
CA LEU A 242 40.33 21.28 -5.68
C LEU A 242 40.15 22.18 -4.45
N ASN A 243 41.23 22.31 -3.68
CA ASN A 243 41.41 23.32 -2.64
C ASN A 243 41.11 24.73 -3.20
N ARG A 244 40.44 25.57 -2.41
CA ARG A 244 40.55 27.02 -2.54
C ARG A 244 41.17 27.58 -1.26
N LEU A 245 42.11 28.49 -1.53
CA LEU A 245 42.78 29.45 -0.66
C LEU A 245 41.82 30.11 0.33
#